data_AF-A0A7C0YYJ1-F1
#
_entry.id   AF-A0A7C0YYJ1-F1
#
_cell.length_a   1.000
_cell.length_b   1.000
_cell.length_c   1.000
_cell.angle_alpha   90.00
_cell.angle_beta   90.00
_cell.angle_gamma   90.00
#
_symmetry.space_group_name_H-M   'P 1'
#
loop_
_entity.id
_entity.type
_entity.pdbx_description
1 polymer ?
#
loop_
_entity_poly.entity_id
_entity_poly.type
_entity_poly.pdbx_seq_one_letter_code
_entity_poly.pdbx_strand_id
1 'polypeptide(L)'
;MSKQQISKERNWYVIHTYSGYEDAVAKALRQRVESLGMQDKIFNVIVPKEKKIKIKNGKRRIVEEKSYPGYVLVEMIVTDDSWYVVRNTPNVTGFVGAGITPIPVSKEEIDNLKRRMAVEEPEYKIEV
;
A
#
# COMPACT_ATOMS: atom_id res chain seq x y z
N MET A 1 -14.24 26.20 -4.98
CA MET A 1 -14.60 24.94 -4.29
C MET A 1 -14.52 23.83 -5.32
N SER A 2 -13.41 23.10 -5.33
CA SER A 2 -13.14 22.05 -6.32
C SER A 2 -14.07 20.87 -6.05
N LYS A 3 -15.10 20.72 -6.90
CA LYS A 3 -15.89 19.49 -6.95
C LYS A 3 -14.91 18.36 -7.26
N GLN A 4 -14.50 17.60 -6.23
CA GLN A 4 -13.81 16.34 -6.43
C GLN A 4 -14.76 15.45 -7.19
N GLN A 5 -14.51 15.35 -8.49
CA GLN A 5 -15.16 14.41 -9.38
C GLN A 5 -14.85 13.04 -8.79
N ILE A 6 -15.85 12.36 -8.24
CA ILE A 6 -15.74 10.95 -7.85
C ILE A 6 -15.47 10.22 -9.15
N SER A 7 -14.19 10.07 -9.50
CA SER A 7 -13.79 9.42 -10.72
C SER A 7 -14.19 7.95 -10.55
N LYS A 8 -15.04 7.46 -11.45
CA LYS A 8 -15.31 6.01 -11.61
C LYS A 8 -14.07 5.24 -12.12
N GLU A 9 -12.90 5.85 -12.02
CA GLU A 9 -11.66 5.35 -12.58
C GLU A 9 -10.85 4.67 -11.48
N ARG A 10 -10.15 3.61 -11.89
CA ARG A 10 -9.23 2.89 -11.02
C ARG A 10 -8.04 3.78 -10.75
N ASN A 11 -7.85 4.12 -9.49
CA ASN A 11 -6.74 4.93 -9.04
C ASN A 11 -6.05 4.26 -7.86
N TRP A 12 -4.78 4.61 -7.69
CA TRP A 12 -4.01 4.19 -6.53
C TRP A 12 -4.20 5.20 -5.41
N TYR A 13 -4.39 4.69 -4.21
CA TYR A 13 -4.55 5.47 -3.00
C TYR A 13 -3.61 4.95 -1.95
N VAL A 14 -3.22 5.83 -1.02
CA VAL A 14 -2.36 5.46 0.09
C VAL A 14 -3.17 5.47 1.37
N ILE A 15 -2.95 4.45 2.18
CA ILE A 15 -3.57 4.24 3.48
C ILE A 15 -2.48 4.38 4.53
N HIS A 16 -2.76 5.18 5.57
CA HIS A 16 -1.98 5.16 6.80
C HIS A 16 -2.46 4.04 7.70
N THR A 17 -1.49 3.31 8.23
CA THR A 17 -1.67 2.23 9.19
C THR A 17 -0.70 2.40 10.35
N TYR A 18 -0.95 1.70 11.45
CA TYR A 18 0.07 1.58 12.48
C TYR A 18 1.30 0.84 11.94
N SER A 19 2.49 1.39 12.23
CA SER A 19 3.76 0.77 11.86
C SER A 19 3.86 -0.63 12.47
N GLY A 20 4.28 -1.62 11.68
CA GLY A 20 4.35 -3.02 12.09
C GLY A 20 3.12 -3.87 11.70
N TYR A 21 1.98 -3.24 11.41
CA TYR A 21 0.73 -3.92 11.05
C TYR A 21 0.41 -3.88 9.55
N GLU A 22 1.29 -3.34 8.70
CA GLU A 22 1.03 -3.14 7.27
C GLU A 22 0.68 -4.45 6.56
N ASP A 23 1.41 -5.52 6.87
CA ASP A 23 1.17 -6.87 6.35
C ASP A 23 -0.17 -7.45 6.81
N ALA A 24 -0.49 -7.25 8.09
CA ALA A 24 -1.74 -7.68 8.67
C ALA A 24 -2.93 -6.91 8.05
N VAL A 25 -2.78 -5.60 7.84
CA VAL A 25 -3.77 -4.75 7.17
C VAL A 25 -3.95 -5.20 5.72
N ALA A 26 -2.87 -5.42 4.97
CA ALA A 26 -2.97 -5.87 3.59
C ALA A 26 -3.68 -7.22 3.47
N LYS A 27 -3.40 -8.16 4.39
CA LYS A 27 -4.09 -9.45 4.46
C LYS A 27 -5.57 -9.28 4.83
N ALA A 28 -5.87 -8.48 5.86
CA ALA A 28 -7.24 -8.23 6.31
C ALA A 28 -8.08 -7.52 5.23
N LEU A 29 -7.48 -6.58 4.49
CA LEU A 29 -8.10 -5.92 3.34
C LEU A 29 -8.46 -6.94 2.27
N ARG A 30 -7.51 -7.77 1.83
CA ARG A 30 -7.78 -8.80 0.82
C ARG A 30 -8.90 -9.75 1.23
N GLN A 31 -8.84 -10.24 2.48
CA GLN A 31 -9.88 -11.12 3.01
C GLN A 31 -11.24 -10.43 3.06
N ARG A 32 -11.31 -9.15 3.44
CA ARG A 32 -12.58 -8.39 3.46
C ARG A 32 -13.11 -8.11 2.06
N VAL A 33 -12.22 -7.81 1.12
CA VAL A 33 -12.58 -7.61 -0.29
C VAL A 33 -13.22 -8.88 -0.84
N GLU A 34 -12.66 -10.05 -0.53
CA GLU A 34 -13.23 -11.35 -0.90
C GLU A 34 -14.57 -11.61 -0.19
N SER A 35 -14.61 -11.47 1.14
CA SER A 35 -15.83 -11.74 1.93
C SER A 35 -17.01 -10.83 1.60
N LEU A 36 -16.76 -9.58 1.24
CA LEU A 36 -17.79 -8.59 0.90
C LEU A 36 -18.05 -8.50 -0.61
N GLY A 37 -17.36 -9.31 -1.42
CA GLY A 37 -17.51 -9.30 -2.88
C GLY A 37 -17.09 -7.99 -3.55
N MET A 38 -16.14 -7.25 -2.95
CA MET A 38 -15.69 -5.93 -3.43
C MET A 38 -14.54 -6.01 -4.43
N GLN A 39 -14.32 -7.18 -5.05
CA GLN A 39 -13.25 -7.41 -6.04
C GLN A 39 -13.45 -6.59 -7.32
N ASP A 40 -14.68 -6.11 -7.56
CA ASP A 40 -15.03 -5.19 -8.64
C ASP A 40 -14.62 -3.73 -8.36
N LYS A 41 -14.32 -3.39 -7.10
CA LYS A 41 -13.94 -2.04 -6.67
C LYS A 41 -12.51 -1.95 -6.18
N ILE A 42 -12.00 -2.96 -5.47
CA ILE A 42 -10.64 -3.02 -4.93
C ILE A 42 -9.89 -4.12 -5.68
N PHE A 43 -8.86 -3.72 -6.43
CA PHE A 43 -8.16 -4.60 -7.36
C PHE A 43 -6.86 -5.13 -6.78
N ASN A 44 -6.05 -4.25 -6.20
CA ASN A 44 -4.73 -4.60 -5.70
C ASN A 44 -4.45 -3.93 -4.37
N VAL A 45 -3.72 -4.62 -3.50
CA VAL A 45 -3.20 -4.08 -2.25
C VAL A 45 -1.71 -4.41 -2.20
N ILE A 46 -0.87 -3.39 -2.04
CA ILE A 46 0.59 -3.51 -2.05
C ILE A 46 1.13 -2.87 -0.78
N VAL A 47 2.02 -3.58 -0.10
CA VAL A 47 2.82 -3.03 1.01
C VAL A 47 4.18 -2.62 0.43
N PRO A 48 4.60 -1.36 0.58
CA PRO A 48 5.86 -0.88 0.04
C PRO A 48 7.03 -1.46 0.84
N LYS A 49 7.65 -2.50 0.28
CA LYS A 49 8.81 -3.19 0.85
C LYS A 49 9.90 -3.30 -0.20
N GLU A 50 11.14 -3.12 0.23
CA GLU A 50 12.36 -3.37 -0.53
C GLU A 50 13.00 -4.68 -0.09
N LYS A 51 13.50 -5.45 -1.04
CA LYS A 51 14.32 -6.63 -0.74
C LYS A 51 15.77 -6.21 -0.61
N LYS A 52 16.36 -6.37 0.57
CA LYS A 52 17.80 -6.16 0.79
C LYS A 52 18.50 -7.46 1.09
N ILE A 53 19.70 -7.65 0.57
CA ILE A 53 20.56 -8.77 0.97
C ILE A 53 21.34 -8.35 2.20
N LYS A 54 21.01 -8.94 3.35
CA LYS A 54 21.86 -8.86 4.54
C LYS A 54 22.78 -10.08 4.59
N ILE A 55 24.06 -9.84 4.77
CA ILE A 55 25.05 -10.90 5.03
C ILE A 55 25.13 -11.08 6.54
N LYS A 56 24.70 -12.24 7.04
CA LYS A 56 24.85 -12.60 8.46
C LYS A 56 25.58 -13.94 8.53
N ASN A 57 26.73 -13.97 9.21
CA ASN A 57 27.60 -15.15 9.33
C ASN A 57 28.02 -15.74 7.96
N GLY A 58 28.39 -14.89 6.99
CA GLY A 58 28.83 -15.33 5.66
C GLY A 58 27.73 -15.88 4.74
N LYS A 59 26.49 -16.01 5.22
CA LYS A 59 25.33 -16.42 4.40
C LYS A 59 24.53 -15.19 3.99
N ARG A 60 24.29 -15.07 2.68
CA ARG A 60 23.38 -14.05 2.10
C ARG A 60 21.94 -14.44 2.47
N ARG A 61 21.23 -13.56 3.18
CA ARG A 61 19.78 -13.67 3.39
C ARG A 61 19.08 -12.48 2.78
N ILE A 62 18.06 -12.75 1.99
CA ILE A 62 17.14 -11.72 1.49
C ILE A 62 16.23 -11.36 2.67
N VAL A 63 16.27 -10.10 3.09
CA VAL A 63 15.44 -9.54 4.14
C VAL A 63 14.56 -8.47 3.49
N GLU A 64 13.25 -8.54 3.72
CA GLU A 64 12.33 -7.49 3.31
C GLU A 64 12.42 -6.34 4.33
N GLU A 65 12.88 -5.18 3.89
CA GLU A 65 12.90 -3.94 4.66
C GLU A 65 11.77 -3.02 4.18
N LYS A 66 11.03 -2.41 5.11
CA LYS A 66 9.91 -1.53 4.77
C LYS A 66 10.44 -0.15 4.40
N SER A 67 10.28 0.27 3.15
CA SER A 67 10.70 1.60 2.69
C SER A 67 9.86 2.71 3.31
N TYR A 68 8.57 2.44 3.51
CA TYR A 68 7.60 3.38 4.08
C TYR A 68 6.81 2.69 5.20
N PRO A 69 7.32 2.69 6.45
CA PRO A 69 6.62 2.10 7.58
C PRO A 69 5.31 2.87 7.86
N GLY A 70 4.22 2.13 8.06
CA GLY A 70 2.88 2.68 8.27
C GLY A 70 2.12 3.07 7.01
N TYR A 71 2.59 2.67 5.83
CA TYR A 71 1.93 2.97 4.55
C TYR A 71 1.53 1.69 3.82
N VAL A 72 0.32 1.67 3.28
CA VAL A 72 -0.19 0.62 2.40
C VAL A 72 -0.80 1.27 1.17
N LEU A 73 -0.47 0.75 -0.01
CA LEU A 73 -1.04 1.21 -1.26
C LEU A 73 -2.21 0.30 -1.65
N VAL A 74 -3.30 0.92 -2.08
CA VAL A 74 -4.49 0.23 -2.56
C VAL A 74 -4.89 0.78 -3.92
N GLU A 75 -5.12 -0.11 -4.87
CA GLU A 75 -5.73 0.22 -6.15
C GLU A 75 -7.22 -0.04 -6.05
N MET A 76 -8.02 1.03 -6.13
CA MET A 76 -9.46 0.91 -6.03
C MET A 76 -10.20 2.01 -6.80
N ILE A 77 -11.51 1.81 -6.96
CA ILE A 77 -12.46 2.86 -7.33
C ILE A 77 -13.07 3.40 -6.05
N VAL A 78 -13.01 4.71 -5.83
CA VAL A 78 -13.57 5.33 -4.63
C VAL A 78 -15.08 5.40 -4.74
N THR A 79 -15.75 4.61 -3.92
CA THR A 79 -17.20 4.66 -3.67
C THR A 79 -17.39 4.65 -2.15
N ASP A 80 -18.60 4.95 -1.68
CA ASP A 80 -18.90 4.93 -0.24
C ASP A 80 -18.58 3.55 0.37
N ASP A 81 -18.91 2.46 -0.35
CA ASP A 81 -18.61 1.10 0.10
C ASP A 81 -17.11 0.80 0.20
N SER A 82 -16.32 1.07 -0.86
CA SER A 82 -14.89 0.78 -0.86
C SER A 82 -14.14 1.64 0.17
N TRP A 83 -14.57 2.90 0.31
CA TRP A 83 -14.08 3.80 1.36
C TRP A 83 -14.39 3.25 2.76
N TYR A 84 -15.62 2.77 2.99
CA TYR A 84 -16.04 2.20 4.26
C TYR A 84 -15.26 0.92 4.61
N VAL A 85 -15.06 0.02 3.65
CA VAL A 85 -14.31 -1.24 3.86
C VAL A 85 -12.88 -0.95 4.32
N VAL A 86 -12.21 0.00 3.67
CA VAL A 86 -10.84 0.37 4.04
C VAL A 86 -10.81 1.00 5.44
N ARG A 87 -11.68 1.96 5.72
CA ARG A 87 -11.72 2.65 7.02
C ARG A 87 -12.10 1.75 8.18
N ASN A 88 -12.97 0.77 7.95
CA ASN A 88 -13.38 -0.16 8.99
C ASN A 88 -12.36 -1.29 9.21
N THR A 89 -11.27 -1.34 8.44
CA THR A 89 -10.26 -2.41 8.55
C THR A 89 -9.40 -2.16 9.79
N PRO A 90 -9.16 -3.18 10.63
CA PRO A 90 -8.35 -3.01 11.85
C PRO A 90 -6.96 -2.48 11.52
N ASN A 91 -6.43 -1.62 12.38
CA ASN A 91 -5.11 -0.99 12.28
C ASN A 91 -4.94 0.04 11.14
N VAL A 92 -6.01 0.35 10.40
CA VAL A 92 -6.07 1.48 9.47
C VAL A 92 -6.40 2.75 10.25
N THR A 93 -5.56 3.78 10.13
CA THR A 93 -5.82 5.09 10.75
C THR A 93 -6.59 6.01 9.79
N GLY A 94 -6.41 5.84 8.47
CA GLY A 94 -7.17 6.55 7.45
C GLY A 94 -6.47 6.57 6.10
N PHE A 95 -7.05 7.30 5.16
CA PHE A 95 -6.41 7.59 3.89
C PHE A 95 -5.43 8.75 4.03
N VAL A 96 -4.40 8.73 3.19
CA VAL A 96 -3.50 9.87 3.04
C VAL A 96 -4.21 10.96 2.24
N GLY A 97 -4.43 12.10 2.87
CA GLY A 97 -5.09 13.24 2.25
C GLY A 97 -5.50 14.32 3.23
N ALA A 98 -5.93 15.46 2.70
CA ALA A 98 -6.51 16.54 3.49
C ALA A 98 -7.93 16.16 3.94
N GLY A 99 -8.02 15.47 5.08
CA GLY A 99 -9.29 15.14 5.75
C GLY A 99 -9.81 13.74 5.41
N ILE A 100 -11.07 13.66 4.98
CA ILE A 100 -11.80 12.39 4.78
C ILE A 100 -11.71 11.82 3.37
N THR A 101 -11.34 12.63 2.38
CA THR A 101 -11.32 12.20 0.98
C THR A 101 -9.94 11.65 0.60
N PRO A 102 -9.88 10.42 0.05
CA PRO A 102 -8.61 9.86 -0.41
C PRO A 102 -8.08 10.63 -1.62
N ILE A 103 -6.79 10.98 -1.59
CA ILE A 103 -6.12 11.65 -2.70
C ILE A 103 -5.55 10.57 -3.63
N PRO A 104 -5.88 10.56 -4.94
CA PRO A 104 -5.29 9.62 -5.86
C PRO A 104 -3.81 9.94 -6.07
N VAL A 105 -2.99 8.90 -6.07
CA VAL A 105 -1.57 8.96 -6.41
C VAL A 105 -1.42 8.98 -7.93
N SER A 106 -0.47 9.75 -8.42
CA SER A 106 -0.19 9.83 -9.85
C SER A 106 0.31 8.48 -10.37
N LYS A 107 -0.10 8.09 -11.58
CA LYS A 107 0.36 6.83 -12.19
C LYS A 107 1.90 6.76 -12.29
N GLU A 108 2.55 7.89 -12.55
CA GLU A 108 4.01 8.00 -12.61
C GLU A 108 4.68 7.71 -11.26
N GLU A 109 4.12 8.22 -10.16
CA GLU A 109 4.64 7.95 -8.81
C GLU A 109 4.49 6.47 -8.44
N ILE A 110 3.36 5.87 -8.78
CA ILE A 110 3.12 4.43 -8.56
C ILE A 110 4.05 3.59 -9.41
N ASP A 111 4.25 3.94 -10.68
CA ASP A 111 5.17 3.21 -11.55
C ASP A 111 6.61 3.32 -11.04
N ASN A 112 7.04 4.52 -10.64
CA ASN A 112 8.34 4.72 -10.01
C ASN A 112 8.50 3.93 -8.71
N LEU A 113 7.47 3.90 -7.85
CA LEU A 113 7.48 3.13 -6.62
C LEU A 113 7.54 1.62 -6.92
N LYS A 114 6.71 1.13 -7.84
CA LYS A 114 6.70 -0.26 -8.27
C LYS A 114 8.04 -0.67 -8.87
N ARG A 115 8.66 0.19 -9.68
CA ARG A 115 10.02 -0.03 -10.19
C ARG A 115 11.01 -0.18 -9.04
N ARG A 116 11.03 0.74 -8.07
CA ARG A 116 11.90 0.66 -6.88
C ARG A 116 11.70 -0.63 -6.08
N MET A 117 10.44 -1.07 -5.93
CA MET A 117 10.12 -2.34 -5.28
C MET A 117 10.50 -3.58 -6.12
N ALA A 118 10.47 -3.45 -7.45
CA ALA A 118 10.79 -4.51 -8.41
C ALA A 118 12.26 -4.55 -8.79
N VAL A 119 13.07 -3.54 -8.41
CA VAL A 119 14.52 -3.60 -8.58
C VAL A 119 15.04 -4.75 -7.72
N GLU A 120 15.31 -5.87 -8.38
CA GLU A 120 15.91 -7.08 -7.81
C GLU A 120 17.39 -6.89 -7.43
N GLU A 121 17.99 -5.76 -7.81
CA GLU A 121 19.36 -5.43 -7.41
C GLU A 121 19.37 -4.90 -5.96
N PRO A 122 19.86 -5.70 -5.01
CA PRO A 122 19.89 -5.31 -3.62
C PRO A 122 20.95 -4.23 -3.45
N GLU A 123 20.54 -3.05 -2.98
CA GLU A 123 21.50 -2.08 -2.44
C GLU A 123 22.27 -2.75 -1.30
N TYR A 124 23.55 -3.04 -1.55
CA TYR A 124 24.48 -3.55 -0.55
C TYR A 124 24.77 -2.45 0.46
N LYS A 125 24.01 -2.39 1.57
CA LYS A 125 24.51 -1.71 2.77
C LYS A 125 25.56 -2.60 3.43
N ILE A 126 26.83 -2.29 3.16
CA ILE A 126 27.95 -2.75 3.99
C ILE A 126 27.93 -1.85 5.23
N GLU A 127 27.37 -2.32 6.34
CA GLU A 127 27.74 -1.76 7.64
C GLU A 127 29.11 -2.36 8.00
N VAL A 128 30.13 -1.50 8.03
CA VAL A 128 31.49 -1.79 8.52
C VAL A 128 31.50 -1.64 10.03
#